data_AF-A0A0F7ZQI2-F1
#
_entry.id   AF-A0A0F7ZQI2-F1
#
_cell.length_a   1.000
_cell.length_b   1.000
_cell.length_c   1.000
_cell.angle_alpha   90.00
_cell.angle_beta   90.00
_cell.angle_gamma   90.00
#
_symmetry.space_group_name_H-M   'P 1'
#
loop_
_entity.id
_entity.type
_entity.pdbx_description
1 polymer ?
#
loop_
_entity_poly.entity_id
_entity_poly.type
_entity_poly.pdbx_seq_one_letter_code
_entity_poly.pdbx_strand_id
1 'polypeptide(L)'
;MFCVKRFLLRPNRAWDKQESTIRALFGLEPSPLSYSRRFFLPCSYFFLRRECKYSRGEDENRVPLAALVSRARIDFLRKSKFGLVDNWPLVRRRKNRAGHSLAELKLKSITPTMPLHEPYLVALLIALAQHQWRNLGQETALQAVGVLSKVLFVSDDQDYIYVYSANIPASLIEMFHHPDVAPAASSPLPIQIMSIPLRPIETLHARLLAILLSTTDPNKVDKMANLVR
;
A
#
# COMPACT_ATOMS: atom_id res chain seq x y z
N MET A 1 -25.07 -5.65 11.80
CA MET A 1 -25.43 -5.52 10.37
C MET A 1 -24.81 -4.23 9.84
N PHE A 2 -23.58 -4.29 9.35
CA PHE A 2 -22.78 -3.10 8.98
C PHE A 2 -23.15 -2.57 7.59
N CYS A 3 -23.36 -1.25 7.51
CA CYS A 3 -23.75 -0.56 6.29
C CYS A 3 -22.56 -0.44 5.31
N VAL A 4 -22.47 -1.40 4.38
CA VAL A 4 -21.40 -1.52 3.35
C VAL A 4 -21.67 -0.68 2.09
N LYS A 5 -22.77 0.10 2.01
CA LYS A 5 -23.23 0.66 0.73
C LYS A 5 -22.69 2.04 0.30
N ARG A 6 -21.63 2.60 0.91
CA ARG A 6 -21.23 4.01 0.61
C ARG A 6 -20.04 4.22 -0.34
N PHE A 7 -19.49 3.18 -0.97
CA PHE A 7 -18.29 3.32 -1.82
C PHE A 7 -18.54 3.36 -3.34
N LEU A 8 -19.77 3.23 -3.82
CA LEU A 8 -20.07 3.06 -5.26
C LEU A 8 -20.41 4.34 -6.04
N LEU A 9 -20.24 5.53 -5.45
CA LEU A 9 -20.40 6.79 -6.19
C LEU A 9 -19.12 7.61 -6.02
N ARG A 10 -18.12 7.38 -6.88
CA ARG A 10 -16.91 8.23 -6.90
C ARG A 10 -16.95 9.17 -8.11
N PRO A 11 -16.99 10.49 -7.88
CA PRO A 11 -16.68 11.45 -8.95
C PRO A 11 -15.24 11.25 -9.42
N ASN A 12 -15.01 11.54 -10.70
CA ASN A 12 -13.73 11.47 -11.41
C ASN A 12 -12.65 12.31 -10.69
N ARG A 13 -11.78 11.69 -9.90
CA ARG A 13 -10.76 12.40 -9.10
C ARG A 13 -9.39 12.29 -9.74
N ALA A 14 -8.58 13.35 -9.63
CA ALA A 14 -7.26 13.42 -10.27
C ALA A 14 -6.33 12.25 -9.87
N TRP A 15 -6.33 11.83 -8.59
CA TRP A 15 -5.54 10.68 -8.14
C TRP A 15 -5.99 9.34 -8.73
N ASP A 16 -7.29 9.20 -9.06
CA ASP A 16 -7.77 8.01 -9.76
C ASP A 16 -7.13 7.90 -11.13
N LYS A 17 -6.77 9.01 -11.81
CA LYS A 17 -6.12 8.98 -13.12
C LYS A 17 -4.70 8.41 -13.05
N GLN A 18 -3.84 8.94 -12.18
CA GLN A 18 -2.45 8.49 -12.05
C GLN A 18 -2.36 7.02 -11.59
N GLU A 19 -3.12 6.66 -10.56
CA GLU A 19 -3.20 5.27 -10.13
C GLU A 19 -3.82 4.38 -11.22
N SER A 20 -4.75 4.90 -12.04
CA SER A 20 -5.29 4.14 -13.19
C SER A 20 -4.23 3.91 -14.26
N THR A 21 -3.37 4.89 -14.56
CA THR A 21 -2.31 4.72 -15.55
C THR A 21 -1.34 3.63 -15.13
N ILE A 22 -0.88 3.63 -13.88
CA ILE A 22 0.03 2.59 -13.39
C ILE A 22 -0.67 1.23 -13.34
N ARG A 23 -1.94 1.18 -12.92
CA ARG A 23 -2.73 -0.06 -12.98
C ARG A 23 -2.91 -0.56 -14.41
N ALA A 24 -3.12 0.35 -15.36
CA ALA A 24 -3.24 0.01 -16.77
C ALA A 24 -1.92 -0.58 -17.28
N LEU A 25 -0.77 0.00 -16.92
CA LEU A 25 0.55 -0.55 -17.28
C LEU A 25 0.70 -2.02 -16.83
N PHE A 26 0.32 -2.35 -15.59
CA PHE A 26 0.36 -3.73 -15.10
C PHE A 26 -0.78 -4.62 -15.61
N GLY A 27 -1.81 -4.03 -16.24
CA GLY A 27 -2.92 -4.76 -16.88
C GLY A 27 -2.71 -5.01 -18.37
N LEU A 28 -1.64 -4.47 -18.97
CA LEU A 28 -1.27 -4.74 -20.36
C LEU A 28 -0.75 -6.18 -20.47
N GLU A 29 -1.32 -6.97 -21.38
CA GLU A 29 -0.77 -8.28 -21.73
C GLU A 29 0.55 -8.10 -22.50
N PRO A 30 1.58 -8.93 -22.24
CA PRO A 30 1.66 -10.02 -21.27
C PRO A 30 2.24 -9.54 -19.92
N SER A 31 1.40 -9.26 -18.92
CA SER A 31 1.83 -8.93 -17.57
C SER A 31 1.65 -10.11 -16.62
N PRO A 32 2.66 -10.44 -15.79
CA PRO A 32 2.55 -11.49 -14.77
C PRO A 32 1.79 -11.01 -13.54
N LEU A 33 1.45 -9.72 -13.45
CA LEU A 33 0.76 -9.14 -12.30
C LEU A 33 -0.71 -8.91 -12.60
N SER A 34 -1.53 -9.08 -11.57
CA SER A 34 -2.92 -8.63 -11.54
C SER A 34 -3.12 -7.73 -10.31
N TYR A 35 -4.19 -6.95 -10.30
CA TYR A 35 -4.43 -5.97 -9.24
C TYR A 35 -5.84 -6.07 -8.66
N SER A 36 -5.97 -5.66 -7.40
CA SER A 36 -7.25 -5.57 -6.70
C SER A 36 -7.30 -4.29 -5.86
N ARG A 37 -8.51 -3.74 -5.72
CA ARG A 37 -8.83 -2.64 -4.81
C ARG A 37 -9.65 -3.12 -3.60
N ARG A 38 -9.93 -4.43 -3.52
CA ARG A 38 -10.67 -5.03 -2.40
C ARG A 38 -9.65 -5.47 -1.36
N PHE A 39 -10.01 -5.27 -0.08
CA PHE A 39 -9.29 -5.62 1.17
C PHE A 39 -8.54 -4.49 1.92
N PHE A 40 -8.89 -4.38 3.21
CA PHE A 40 -8.30 -3.73 4.39
C PHE A 40 -7.75 -2.27 4.33
N LEU A 41 -7.04 -1.85 3.28
CA LEU A 41 -6.38 -0.54 3.20
C LEU A 41 -6.84 0.24 1.96
N PRO A 42 -6.86 1.59 1.99
CA PRO A 42 -7.39 2.42 0.91
C PRO A 42 -6.38 2.66 -0.23
N CYS A 43 -5.63 1.62 -0.62
CA CYS A 43 -4.65 1.58 -1.72
C CYS A 43 -5.03 0.50 -2.76
N SER A 44 -4.26 0.38 -3.83
CA SER A 44 -4.37 -0.74 -4.80
C SER A 44 -3.28 -1.77 -4.51
N TYR A 45 -3.55 -3.06 -4.67
CA TYR A 45 -2.56 -4.12 -4.45
C TYR A 45 -2.28 -4.89 -5.72
N PHE A 46 -1.06 -5.38 -5.86
CA PHE A 46 -0.62 -6.26 -6.95
C PHE A 46 -0.32 -7.66 -6.42
N PHE A 47 -0.66 -8.67 -7.19
CA PHE A 47 -0.41 -10.08 -6.93
C PHE A 47 0.04 -10.79 -8.20
N LEU A 48 0.72 -11.92 -8.05
CA LEU A 48 1.15 -12.74 -9.17
C LEU A 48 -0.06 -13.46 -9.79
N ARG A 49 -0.18 -13.38 -11.12
CA ARG A 49 -1.30 -13.96 -11.87
C ARG A 49 -1.32 -15.49 -11.84
N ARG A 50 -0.16 -16.15 -11.69
CA ARG A 50 -0.07 -17.62 -11.51
C ARG A 50 -0.80 -18.12 -10.25
N GLU A 51 -1.00 -17.26 -9.25
CA GLU A 51 -1.74 -17.60 -8.02
C GLU A 51 -3.27 -17.47 -8.19
N CYS A 52 -3.75 -17.03 -9.35
CA CYS A 52 -5.18 -16.94 -9.64
C CYS A 52 -5.74 -18.31 -10.05
N LYS A 53 -5.95 -19.21 -9.08
CA LYS A 53 -6.91 -20.29 -9.27
C LYS A 53 -8.30 -19.65 -9.30
N TYR A 54 -9.02 -19.79 -10.41
CA TYR A 54 -10.36 -19.24 -10.66
C TYR A 54 -11.45 -19.95 -9.83
N SER A 55 -11.22 -20.14 -8.53
CA SER A 55 -12.21 -20.66 -7.60
C SER A 55 -13.03 -19.47 -7.08
N ARG A 56 -14.27 -19.38 -7.56
CA ARG A 56 -15.28 -18.39 -7.18
C ARG A 56 -15.60 -18.52 -5.68
N GLY A 57 -14.76 -17.96 -4.82
CA GLY A 57 -14.92 -18.04 -3.36
C GLY A 57 -13.64 -17.82 -2.53
N GLU A 58 -12.44 -17.97 -3.11
CA GLU A 58 -11.16 -17.98 -2.38
C GLU A 58 -10.30 -16.72 -2.61
N ASP A 59 -10.90 -15.53 -2.55
CA ASP A 59 -10.14 -14.26 -2.64
C ASP A 59 -9.23 -14.05 -1.41
N GLU A 60 -9.36 -14.87 -0.36
CA GLU A 60 -8.64 -14.75 0.92
C GLU A 60 -7.19 -15.25 0.88
N ASN A 61 -6.83 -16.15 -0.06
CA ASN A 61 -5.50 -16.76 -0.12
C ASN A 61 -4.48 -16.04 -1.04
N ARG A 62 -4.80 -14.84 -1.54
CA ARG A 62 -3.88 -14.11 -2.42
C ARG A 62 -2.84 -13.35 -1.61
N VAL A 63 -1.57 -13.60 -1.91
CA VAL A 63 -0.44 -12.89 -1.29
C VAL A 63 -0.17 -11.62 -2.09
N PRO A 64 -0.36 -10.42 -1.51
CA PRO A 64 -0.02 -9.18 -2.19
C PRO A 64 1.50 -9.09 -2.28
N LEU A 65 2.00 -8.85 -3.49
CA LEU A 65 3.41 -8.59 -3.74
C LEU A 65 3.79 -7.16 -3.35
N ALA A 66 2.93 -6.20 -3.69
CA ALA A 66 3.14 -4.80 -3.41
C ALA A 66 1.82 -4.02 -3.37
N ALA A 67 1.83 -2.85 -2.73
CA ALA A 67 0.74 -1.88 -2.82
C ALA A 67 1.11 -0.66 -3.67
N LEU A 68 0.11 0.08 -4.14
CA LEU A 68 0.21 1.36 -4.84
C LEU A 68 -0.69 2.38 -4.18
N VAL A 69 -0.12 3.54 -3.89
CA VAL A 69 -0.83 4.71 -3.39
C VAL A 69 -0.24 5.99 -3.95
N SER A 70 -1.07 7.00 -4.20
CA SER A 70 -0.63 8.33 -4.62
C SER A 70 -0.65 9.34 -3.47
N ARG A 71 0.14 10.41 -3.56
CA ARG A 71 0.13 11.53 -2.60
C ARG A 71 -1.25 12.15 -2.48
N ALA A 72 -1.85 12.48 -3.61
CA ALA A 72 -3.21 13.02 -3.66
C ALA A 72 -4.27 12.09 -3.03
N ARG A 73 -4.08 10.76 -3.06
CA ARG A 73 -4.93 9.80 -2.34
C ARG A 73 -4.75 9.91 -0.82
N ILE A 74 -3.51 9.98 -0.33
CA ILE A 74 -3.21 10.15 1.11
C ILE A 74 -3.81 11.46 1.63
N ASP A 75 -3.58 12.56 0.91
CA ASP A 75 -4.09 13.88 1.32
C ASP A 75 -5.61 13.93 1.30
N PHE A 76 -6.24 13.25 0.34
CA PHE A 76 -7.69 13.05 0.35
C PHE A 76 -8.17 12.30 1.59
N LEU A 77 -7.51 11.20 1.98
CA LEU A 77 -7.89 10.41 3.15
C LEU A 77 -7.73 11.20 4.44
N ARG A 78 -6.65 11.98 4.57
CA ARG A 78 -6.43 12.90 5.70
C ARG A 78 -7.54 13.93 5.82
N LYS A 79 -7.82 14.66 4.73
CA LYS A 79 -8.89 15.67 4.70
C LYS A 79 -10.25 15.04 5.00
N SER A 80 -10.51 13.84 4.49
CA SER A 80 -11.75 13.10 4.74
C SER A 80 -11.93 12.79 6.22
N LYS A 81 -10.86 12.40 6.92
CA LYS A 81 -10.90 12.08 8.37
C LYS A 81 -11.34 13.28 9.21
N PHE A 82 -11.00 14.49 8.80
CA PHE A 82 -11.38 15.73 9.48
C PHE A 82 -12.62 16.42 8.90
N GLY A 83 -13.29 15.82 7.91
CA GLY A 83 -14.46 16.42 7.28
C GLY A 83 -14.16 17.66 6.43
N LEU A 84 -12.91 17.83 5.99
CA LEU A 84 -12.43 18.96 5.17
C LEU A 84 -12.61 18.74 3.67
N VAL A 85 -13.48 17.81 3.27
CA VAL A 85 -13.75 17.50 1.86
C VAL A 85 -15.07 18.16 1.47
N ASP A 86 -15.00 19.17 0.61
CA ASP A 86 -16.16 19.96 0.19
C ASP A 86 -17.23 19.16 -0.57
N ASN A 87 -16.88 17.99 -1.12
CA ASN A 87 -17.76 17.18 -1.99
C ASN A 87 -18.48 16.02 -1.26
N TRP A 88 -18.65 16.06 0.07
CA TRP A 88 -19.44 15.02 0.75
C TRP A 88 -20.95 15.30 0.60
N PRO A 89 -21.75 14.44 -0.07
CA PRO A 89 -23.03 14.87 -0.65
C PRO A 89 -24.20 15.11 0.33
N LEU A 90 -24.00 15.02 1.65
CA LEU A 90 -25.14 14.77 2.54
C LEU A 90 -25.26 15.63 3.78
N VAL A 91 -24.45 16.68 3.96
CA VAL A 91 -24.74 17.61 5.05
C VAL A 91 -24.37 19.04 4.66
N ARG A 92 -25.39 19.85 4.33
CA ARG A 92 -25.33 21.32 4.43
C ARG A 92 -25.20 21.73 5.91
N ARG A 93 -24.17 21.24 6.61
CA ARG A 93 -23.84 21.65 7.96
C ARG A 93 -23.36 23.10 7.83
N ARG A 94 -23.94 24.03 8.60
CA ARG A 94 -23.34 25.35 8.82
C ARG A 94 -21.87 25.10 9.16
N LYS A 95 -20.95 25.61 8.32
CA LYS A 95 -19.51 25.44 8.55
C LYS A 95 -19.17 26.12 9.87
N ASN A 96 -18.94 25.35 10.94
CA ASN A 96 -18.44 25.88 12.19
C ASN A 96 -17.01 26.36 11.92
N ARG A 97 -16.80 27.68 11.84
CA ARG A 97 -15.50 28.27 11.53
C ARG A 97 -14.42 27.80 12.50
N ALA A 98 -14.71 27.81 13.81
CA ALA A 98 -13.76 27.34 14.83
C ALA A 98 -13.43 25.85 14.66
N GLY A 99 -14.45 25.03 14.39
CA GLY A 99 -14.27 23.61 14.11
C GLY A 99 -13.43 23.35 12.84
N HIS A 100 -13.62 24.18 11.81
CA HIS A 100 -12.85 24.13 10.58
C HIS A 100 -11.38 24.52 10.81
N SER A 101 -11.12 25.63 11.50
CA SER A 101 -9.77 26.06 11.86
C SER A 101 -9.05 25.00 12.72
N LEU A 102 -9.74 24.39 13.69
CA LEU A 102 -9.19 23.31 14.50
C LEU A 102 -8.86 22.08 13.65
N ALA A 103 -9.73 21.72 12.71
CA ALA A 103 -9.49 20.63 11.77
C ALA A 103 -8.28 20.90 10.86
N GLU A 104 -8.11 22.12 10.37
CA GLU A 104 -6.94 22.52 9.58
C GLU A 104 -5.65 22.46 10.39
N LEU A 105 -5.66 22.92 11.65
CA LEU A 105 -4.51 22.82 12.54
C LEU A 105 -4.13 21.35 12.79
N LYS A 106 -5.11 20.48 13.02
CA LYS A 106 -4.88 19.03 13.15
C LYS A 106 -4.38 18.40 11.86
N LEU A 107 -4.88 18.84 10.70
CA LEU A 107 -4.38 18.37 9.41
C LEU A 107 -2.91 18.75 9.23
N LYS A 108 -2.54 20.00 9.53
CA LYS A 108 -1.15 20.47 9.47
C LYS A 108 -0.26 19.68 10.41
N SER A 109 -0.70 19.38 11.63
CA SER A 109 0.11 18.63 12.61
C SER A 109 0.41 17.19 12.20
N ILE A 110 -0.48 16.55 11.42
CA ILE A 110 -0.26 15.17 10.94
C ILE A 110 0.37 15.10 9.54
N THR A 111 0.53 16.24 8.87
CA THR A 111 1.11 16.29 7.52
C THR A 111 2.62 16.40 7.66
N PRO A 112 3.40 15.45 7.13
CA PRO A 112 4.85 15.47 7.24
C PRO A 112 5.45 16.68 6.54
N THR A 113 6.46 17.28 7.16
CA THR A 113 7.25 18.37 6.57
C THR A 113 8.03 17.88 5.35
N MET A 114 8.58 16.67 5.42
CA MET A 114 9.27 16.01 4.30
C MET A 114 8.31 15.04 3.60
N PRO A 115 7.91 15.29 2.34
CA PRO A 115 6.92 14.46 1.65
C PRO A 115 7.30 12.99 1.48
N LEU A 116 8.60 12.70 1.37
CA LEU A 116 9.12 11.34 1.24
C LEU A 116 9.19 10.58 2.57
N HIS A 117 9.15 11.26 3.72
CA HIS A 117 9.10 10.63 5.03
C HIS A 117 7.66 10.58 5.52
N GLU A 118 6.85 9.80 4.82
CA GLU A 118 5.42 9.72 5.00
C GLU A 118 5.05 8.54 5.92
N PRO A 119 4.61 8.76 7.18
CA PRO A 119 4.27 7.69 8.12
C PRO A 119 3.18 6.76 7.60
N TYR A 120 2.31 7.27 6.72
CA TYR A 120 1.28 6.47 6.09
C TYR A 120 1.87 5.32 5.25
N LEU A 121 3.00 5.54 4.58
CA LEU A 121 3.67 4.51 3.77
C LEU A 121 4.27 3.41 4.66
N VAL A 122 4.78 3.78 5.84
CA VAL A 122 5.26 2.83 6.85
C VAL A 122 4.12 1.94 7.35
N ALA A 123 2.97 2.54 7.65
CA ALA A 123 1.78 1.78 8.05
C ALA A 123 1.31 0.82 6.95
N LEU A 124 1.38 1.24 5.68
CA LEU A 124 1.07 0.37 4.55
C LEU A 124 2.06 -0.79 4.42
N LEU A 125 3.36 -0.56 4.61
CA LEU A 125 4.38 -1.61 4.60
C LEU A 125 4.11 -2.67 5.68
N ILE A 126 3.83 -2.22 6.90
CA ILE A 126 3.51 -3.12 8.02
C ILE A 126 2.23 -3.91 7.73
N ALA A 127 1.16 -3.24 7.28
CA ALA A 127 -0.11 -3.91 7.01
C ALA A 127 -0.01 -4.90 5.83
N LEU A 128 0.82 -4.60 4.83
CA LEU A 128 1.17 -5.56 3.78
C LEU A 128 1.88 -6.78 4.36
N ALA A 129 2.90 -6.58 5.21
CA ALA A 129 3.62 -7.68 5.84
C ALA A 129 2.71 -8.56 6.68
N GLN A 130 1.80 -7.98 7.46
CA GLN A 130 0.80 -8.73 8.22
C GLN A 130 -0.09 -9.59 7.32
N HIS A 131 -0.52 -9.04 6.18
CA HIS A 131 -1.34 -9.79 5.22
C HIS A 131 -0.54 -10.90 4.55
N GLN A 132 0.70 -10.62 4.14
CA GLN A 132 1.61 -11.62 3.60
C GLN A 132 1.87 -12.74 4.62
N TRP A 133 2.11 -12.39 5.88
CA TRP A 133 2.37 -13.32 6.99
C TRP A 133 1.22 -14.28 7.26
N ARG A 134 -0.02 -13.79 7.29
CA ARG A 134 -1.21 -14.64 7.48
C ARG A 134 -1.40 -15.68 6.38
N ASN A 135 -0.85 -15.40 5.20
CA ASN A 135 -0.90 -16.31 4.06
C ASN A 135 0.36 -17.18 3.94
N LEU A 136 1.39 -16.94 4.76
CA LEU A 136 2.48 -17.89 4.93
C LEU A 136 1.93 -19.05 5.75
N GLY A 137 1.97 -20.26 5.17
CA GLY A 137 1.58 -21.46 5.90
C GLY A 137 2.31 -21.56 7.24
N GLN A 138 1.67 -22.16 8.23
CA GLN A 138 2.13 -22.18 9.63
C GLN A 138 3.59 -22.70 9.77
N GLU A 139 3.98 -23.69 8.97
CA GLU A 139 5.35 -24.23 8.94
C GLU A 139 6.38 -23.22 8.42
N THR A 140 6.02 -22.41 7.43
CA THR A 140 6.91 -21.41 6.84
C THR A 140 7.04 -20.18 7.75
N ALA A 141 5.95 -19.79 8.42
CA ALA A 141 5.95 -18.69 9.38
C ALA A 141 6.87 -18.96 10.58
N LEU A 142 6.94 -20.21 11.06
CA LEU A 142 7.82 -20.59 12.17
C LEU A 142 9.32 -20.49 11.85
N GLN A 143 9.69 -20.54 10.57
CA GLN A 143 11.08 -20.47 10.11
C GLN A 143 11.46 -19.09 9.54
N ALA A 144 10.48 -18.20 9.36
CA ALA A 144 10.67 -16.89 8.78
C ALA A 144 11.22 -15.88 9.80
N VAL A 145 12.30 -15.19 9.45
CA VAL A 145 12.84 -14.05 10.21
C VAL A 145 11.98 -12.79 9.97
N GLY A 146 11.34 -12.69 8.80
CA GLY A 146 10.40 -11.63 8.49
C GLY A 146 9.84 -11.70 7.08
N VAL A 147 9.20 -10.60 6.65
CA VAL A 147 8.62 -10.47 5.32
C VAL A 147 9.09 -9.21 4.63
N LEU A 148 9.49 -9.35 3.36
CA LEU A 148 9.78 -8.20 2.50
C LEU A 148 8.50 -7.61 1.94
N SER A 149 8.15 -6.40 2.37
CA SER A 149 7.01 -5.64 1.84
C SER A 149 7.48 -4.48 0.98
N LYS A 150 6.72 -4.21 -0.11
CA LYS A 150 6.99 -3.13 -1.05
C LYS A 150 5.75 -2.25 -1.28
N VAL A 151 5.93 -0.93 -1.28
CA VAL A 151 4.87 0.04 -1.60
C VAL A 151 5.37 0.98 -2.70
N LEU A 152 4.66 1.01 -3.81
CA LEU A 152 4.77 2.02 -4.85
C LEU A 152 4.04 3.29 -4.40
N PHE A 153 4.77 4.40 -4.40
CA PHE A 153 4.28 5.72 -4.07
C PHE A 153 4.44 6.66 -5.25
N VAL A 154 3.34 7.29 -5.65
CA VAL A 154 3.32 8.30 -6.70
C VAL A 154 3.23 9.67 -6.05
N SER A 155 4.28 10.47 -6.23
CA SER A 155 4.34 11.84 -5.77
C SER A 155 3.64 12.79 -6.77
N ASP A 156 3.44 14.04 -6.36
CA ASP A 156 2.81 15.06 -7.19
C ASP A 156 3.78 15.66 -8.23
N ASP A 157 5.08 15.39 -8.10
CA ASP A 157 6.15 15.83 -9.02
C ASP A 157 6.05 15.21 -10.42
N GLN A 158 5.31 14.10 -10.58
CA GLN A 158 5.05 13.40 -11.85
C GLN A 158 6.29 12.95 -12.63
N ASP A 159 7.47 13.02 -12.02
CA ASP A 159 8.73 12.62 -12.66
C ASP A 159 9.19 11.24 -12.19
N TYR A 160 8.81 10.85 -10.98
CA TYR A 160 9.25 9.61 -10.35
C TYR A 160 8.12 8.80 -9.72
N ILE A 161 8.28 7.49 -9.73
CA ILE A 161 7.58 6.57 -8.83
C ILE A 161 8.61 6.16 -7.77
N TYR A 162 8.24 6.28 -6.50
CA TYR A 162 9.09 5.86 -5.39
C TYR A 162 8.67 4.46 -4.93
N VAL A 163 9.65 3.59 -4.69
CA VAL A 163 9.44 2.26 -4.12
C VAL A 163 9.98 2.26 -2.71
N TYR A 164 9.06 2.12 -1.76
CA TYR A 164 9.38 1.92 -0.36
C TYR A 164 9.47 0.42 -0.12
N SER A 165 10.59 -0.04 0.42
CA SER A 165 10.81 -1.44 0.75
C SER A 165 11.31 -1.57 2.18
N ALA A 166 10.78 -2.54 2.91
CA ALA A 166 11.25 -2.85 4.25
C ALA A 166 11.13 -4.36 4.50
N ASN A 167 12.12 -4.92 5.18
CA ASN A 167 12.00 -6.26 5.73
C ASN A 167 11.35 -6.14 7.11
N ILE A 168 10.08 -6.48 7.22
CA ILE A 168 9.31 -6.37 8.46
C ILE A 168 9.62 -7.63 9.30
N PRO A 169 10.23 -7.49 10.49
CA PRO A 169 10.57 -8.64 11.32
C PRO A 169 9.33 -9.41 11.79
N ALA A 170 9.45 -10.73 11.89
CA ALA A 170 8.40 -11.60 12.44
C ALA A 170 7.96 -11.14 13.84
N SER A 171 8.92 -10.77 14.70
CA SER A 171 8.63 -10.24 16.04
C SER A 171 7.78 -8.98 16.03
N LEU A 172 7.97 -8.09 15.05
CA LEU A 172 7.15 -6.88 14.90
C LEU A 172 5.73 -7.24 14.43
N ILE A 173 5.60 -8.23 13.54
CA ILE A 173 4.31 -8.72 13.06
C ILE A 173 3.54 -9.39 14.21
N GLU A 174 4.22 -10.24 14.98
CA GLU A 174 3.67 -11.00 16.10
C GLU A 174 3.13 -10.09 17.21
N MET A 175 3.82 -8.97 17.48
CA MET A 175 3.34 -7.94 18.41
C MET A 175 1.91 -7.45 18.07
N PHE A 176 1.53 -7.42 16.80
CA PHE A 176 0.17 -7.03 16.42
C PHE A 176 -0.86 -8.18 16.52
N HIS A 177 -0.40 -9.43 16.55
CA HIS A 177 -1.23 -10.61 16.77
C HIS A 177 -1.52 -10.83 18.26
N HIS A 178 -0.55 -10.50 19.12
CA HIS A 178 -0.62 -10.61 20.57
C HIS A 178 -0.47 -9.24 21.24
N PRO A 179 -1.48 -8.36 21.15
CA PRO A 179 -1.40 -7.00 21.69
C PRO A 179 -1.33 -6.95 23.23
N ASP A 180 -1.60 -8.06 23.89
CA ASP A 180 -1.50 -8.26 25.34
C ASP A 180 -0.07 -8.54 25.83
N VAL A 181 0.84 -8.90 24.92
CA VAL A 181 2.25 -9.16 25.24
C VAL A 181 3.08 -7.92 24.92
N ALA A 182 3.82 -7.44 25.92
CA ALA A 182 4.74 -6.32 25.72
C ALA A 182 5.81 -6.70 24.68
N PRO A 183 6.04 -5.88 23.64
CA PRO A 183 7.04 -6.19 22.65
C PRO A 183 8.43 -6.22 23.27
N ALA A 184 9.27 -7.14 22.78
CA ALA A 184 10.71 -7.05 23.00
C ALA A 184 11.23 -5.68 22.51
N ALA A 185 12.32 -5.21 23.10
CA ALA A 185 12.88 -3.87 22.87
C ALA A 185 12.79 -3.44 21.40
N SER A 186 12.25 -2.23 21.16
CA SER A 186 12.01 -1.71 19.82
C SER A 186 13.32 -1.63 19.03
N SER A 187 13.43 -2.43 17.98
CA SER A 187 14.50 -2.30 17.00
C SER A 187 14.08 -1.27 15.94
N PRO A 188 15.03 -0.46 15.43
CA PRO A 188 14.74 0.44 14.33
C PRO A 188 14.32 -0.37 13.09
N LEU A 189 13.27 0.08 12.40
CA LEU A 189 12.82 -0.52 11.15
C LEU A 189 13.46 0.23 9.97
N PRO A 190 14.50 -0.31 9.32
CA PRO A 190 15.11 0.35 8.17
C PRO A 190 14.18 0.29 6.97
N ILE A 191 13.94 1.46 6.35
CA ILE A 191 13.11 1.59 5.15
C ILE A 191 13.99 2.11 4.02
N GLN A 192 14.00 1.36 2.93
CA GLN A 192 14.71 1.72 1.71
C GLN A 192 13.75 2.44 0.78
N ILE A 193 14.17 3.58 0.23
CA ILE A 193 13.41 4.36 -0.74
C ILE A 193 14.22 4.39 -2.04
N MET A 194 13.64 3.85 -3.11
CA MET A 194 14.22 3.88 -4.45
C MET A 194 13.34 4.73 -5.36
N SER A 195 13.91 5.63 -6.15
CA SER A 195 13.18 6.38 -7.18
C SER A 195 13.30 5.71 -8.54
N ILE A 196 12.20 5.68 -9.29
CA ILE A 196 12.12 5.15 -10.66
C ILE A 196 11.64 6.29 -11.55
N PRO A 197 12.46 6.74 -12.52
CA PRO A 197 12.03 7.77 -13.46
C PRO A 197 10.84 7.28 -14.30
N LEU A 198 9.79 8.08 -14.43
CA LEU A 198 8.61 7.75 -15.23
C LEU A 198 8.93 7.68 -16.73
N ARG A 199 9.91 8.46 -17.18
CA ARG A 199 10.41 8.44 -18.55
C ARG A 199 11.70 7.60 -18.67
N PRO A 200 11.93 6.92 -19.80
CA PRO A 200 11.00 6.70 -20.91
C PRO A 200 9.85 5.75 -20.53
N ILE A 201 8.65 6.01 -21.06
CA ILE A 201 7.41 5.28 -20.69
C ILE A 201 7.47 3.84 -21.24
N GLU A 202 8.12 3.65 -22.37
CA GLU A 202 8.26 2.40 -23.11
C GLU A 202 8.93 1.32 -22.25
N THR A 203 9.90 1.71 -21.40
CA THR A 203 10.62 0.79 -20.51
C THR A 203 10.11 0.83 -19.07
N LEU A 204 9.17 1.71 -18.74
CA LEU A 204 8.67 1.89 -17.38
C LEU A 204 8.05 0.60 -16.83
N HIS A 205 7.26 -0.11 -17.64
CA HIS A 205 6.64 -1.37 -17.23
C HIS A 205 7.69 -2.42 -16.86
N ALA A 206 8.71 -2.62 -17.72
CA ALA A 206 9.78 -3.57 -17.47
C ALA A 206 10.61 -3.20 -16.23
N ARG A 207 10.93 -1.90 -16.05
CA ARG A 207 11.65 -1.41 -14.87
C ARG A 207 10.86 -1.65 -13.57
N LEU A 208 9.56 -1.37 -13.58
CA LEU A 208 8.69 -1.62 -12.44
C LEU A 208 8.59 -3.12 -12.11
N LEU A 209 8.38 -3.97 -13.11
CA LEU A 209 8.34 -5.42 -12.91
C LEU A 209 9.66 -5.95 -12.35
N ALA A 210 10.79 -5.52 -12.91
CA ALA A 210 12.10 -5.92 -12.43
C ALA A 210 12.26 -5.61 -10.94
N ILE A 211 11.84 -4.42 -10.47
CA ILE A 211 11.99 -4.03 -9.06
C ILE A 211 10.99 -4.76 -8.14
N LEU A 212 9.75 -4.93 -8.58
CA LEU A 212 8.74 -5.63 -7.79
C LEU A 212 9.09 -7.11 -7.61
N LEU A 213 9.52 -7.75 -8.70
CA LEU A 213 9.87 -9.17 -8.77
C LEU A 213 11.30 -9.47 -8.34
N SER A 214 12.19 -8.47 -8.28
CA SER A 214 13.50 -8.64 -7.66
C SER A 214 13.30 -8.94 -6.18
N THR A 215 13.33 -10.22 -5.87
CA THR A 215 13.77 -10.72 -4.58
C THR A 215 15.23 -10.33 -4.53
N THR A 216 15.61 -9.38 -3.69
CA THR A 216 16.99 -8.92 -3.51
C THR A 216 17.88 -10.09 -3.07
N ASP A 217 18.27 -10.94 -4.01
CA ASP A 217 19.36 -11.92 -4.03
C ASP A 217 19.45 -12.46 -5.48
N PRO A 218 20.47 -12.11 -6.28
CA PRO A 218 20.57 -12.47 -7.70
C PRO A 218 20.68 -13.98 -7.98
N ASN A 219 20.79 -14.82 -6.95
CA ASN A 219 20.93 -16.27 -7.08
C ASN A 219 19.65 -17.09 -6.80
N LYS A 220 18.52 -16.45 -6.50
CA LYS A 220 17.26 -17.16 -6.21
C LYS A 220 16.11 -16.53 -6.98
N VAL A 221 16.00 -16.90 -8.25
CA VAL A 221 14.82 -16.60 -9.06
C VAL A 221 13.89 -17.82 -9.02
N ASP A 222 12.58 -17.57 -8.83
CA ASP A 222 11.43 -18.46 -9.10
C ASP A 222 10.66 -19.21 -7.98
N LYS A 223 10.71 -18.86 -6.69
CA LYS A 223 9.71 -19.38 -5.71
C LYS A 223 9.19 -18.35 -4.70
N MET A 224 7.91 -18.45 -4.33
CA MET A 224 7.28 -17.72 -3.21
C MET A 224 8.08 -17.81 -1.89
N ALA A 225 8.91 -18.86 -1.75
CA ALA A 225 9.88 -19.03 -0.67
C ALA A 225 10.84 -17.83 -0.50
N ASN A 226 10.98 -16.96 -1.51
CA ASN A 226 11.89 -15.81 -1.46
C ASN A 226 11.23 -14.52 -0.93
N LEU A 227 9.93 -14.55 -0.62
CA LEU A 227 9.24 -13.46 0.10
C LEU A 227 9.45 -13.53 1.62
N VAL A 228 9.89 -14.70 2.07
CA VAL A 228 10.33 -14.99 3.43
C VAL A 228 11.84 -14.86 3.47
N ARG A 229 12.35 -14.11 4.44
CA ARG A 229 13.77 -14.08 4.79
C ARG A 229 13.95 -14.55 6.21
#